data_AF-A0A0P8C970-F1
#
_entry.id   AF-A0A0P8C970-F1
#
_cell.length_a   1.000
_cell.length_b   1.000
_cell.length_c   1.000
_cell.angle_alpha   90.00
_cell.angle_beta   90.00
_cell.angle_gamma   90.00
#
_symmetry.space_group_name_H-M   'P 1'
#
loop_
_entity.id
_entity.type
_entity.pdbx_description
1 polymer ?
#
loop_
_entity_poly.entity_id
_entity_poly.type
_entity_poly.pdbx_seq_one_letter_code
_entity_poly.pdbx_strand_id
1 'polypeptide(L)'
;MKKTTLFFVFSFLTLFSLGTLAMVSYRPTLKKQLSETYVNFLTFSGGNTDLEEVVIIEPIPIPEEIFIVPDLKDYKARLRKDHYSNHLSAAEENGSGLIMDKEGLFQLVEEGALVEVNSGKGYEVEKLTHSHPYLTPETKKVLDQIGETYQALAGGDSFITVTSGTRTIEQQKKLGRRNRNATKGNSSHSYGLSFDISYIRFNGEKSWDWKKLKQLEKVLSHFQKENKIYVIKERKQNCFHITVR
;
A
#
# COMPACT_ATOMS: atom_id res chain seq x y z
N MET A 1 41.84 19.14 -22.72
CA MET A 1 41.14 18.02 -22.05
C MET A 1 40.90 18.40 -20.60
N LYS A 2 39.66 18.67 -20.13
CA LYS A 2 39.33 18.70 -18.69
C LYS A 2 37.88 19.13 -18.40
N LYS A 3 37.30 18.42 -17.41
CA LYS A 3 36.17 18.75 -16.49
C LYS A 3 34.73 18.31 -16.78
N THR A 4 34.31 17.99 -18.00
CA THR A 4 32.90 17.59 -18.24
C THR A 4 32.57 16.13 -17.96
N THR A 5 33.55 15.22 -18.08
CA THR A 5 33.30 13.77 -17.93
C THR A 5 33.17 13.32 -16.47
N LEU A 6 33.73 14.06 -15.51
CA LEU A 6 33.75 13.65 -14.09
C LEU A 6 32.41 13.90 -13.36
N PHE A 7 31.62 14.87 -13.82
CA PHE A 7 30.30 15.17 -13.24
C PHE A 7 29.21 14.18 -13.68
N PHE A 8 29.32 13.60 -14.88
CA PHE A 8 28.35 12.62 -15.38
C PHE A 8 28.46 11.25 -14.69
N VAL A 9 29.67 10.85 -14.26
CA VAL A 9 29.88 9.56 -13.60
C VAL A 9 29.31 9.56 -12.17
N PHE A 10 29.38 10.68 -11.44
CA PHE A 10 28.82 10.76 -10.09
C PHE A 10 27.29 10.79 -10.05
N SER A 11 26.63 11.41 -11.05
CA SER A 11 25.16 11.44 -11.10
C SER A 11 24.54 10.10 -11.52
N PHE A 12 25.29 9.24 -12.22
CA PHE A 12 24.80 7.93 -12.66
C PHE A 12 24.92 6.87 -11.55
N LEU A 13 25.97 6.94 -10.71
CA LEU A 13 26.13 6.00 -9.59
C LEU A 13 25.10 6.19 -8.47
N THR A 14 24.64 7.41 -8.20
CA THR A 14 23.66 7.66 -7.13
C THR A 14 22.24 7.21 -7.49
N LEU A 15 21.81 7.40 -8.74
CA LEU A 15 20.51 6.93 -9.21
C LEU A 15 20.47 5.42 -9.43
N PHE A 16 21.59 4.81 -9.83
CA PHE A 16 21.70 3.36 -9.93
C PHE A 16 21.71 2.70 -8.54
N SER A 17 22.29 3.35 -7.52
CA SER A 17 22.33 2.84 -6.15
C SER A 17 20.95 2.76 -5.47
N LEU A 18 20.07 3.75 -5.65
CA LEU A 18 18.73 3.69 -5.05
C LEU A 18 17.78 2.76 -5.82
N GLY A 19 17.84 2.78 -7.15
CA GLY A 19 17.03 1.89 -7.98
C GLY A 19 17.37 0.41 -7.77
N THR A 20 18.66 0.08 -7.62
CA THR A 20 19.09 -1.29 -7.31
C THR A 20 18.74 -1.70 -5.88
N LEU A 21 18.84 -0.82 -4.90
CA LEU A 21 18.47 -1.14 -3.51
C LEU A 21 16.97 -1.38 -3.35
N ALA A 22 16.13 -0.58 -4.01
CA ALA A 22 14.68 -0.79 -4.06
C ALA A 22 14.32 -2.10 -4.79
N MET A 23 15.00 -2.38 -5.91
CA MET A 23 14.74 -3.57 -6.73
C MET A 23 15.23 -4.88 -6.07
N VAL A 24 16.37 -4.86 -5.36
CA VAL A 24 16.93 -6.02 -4.64
C VAL A 24 16.16 -6.31 -3.35
N SER A 25 15.63 -5.29 -2.69
CA SER A 25 14.77 -5.47 -1.51
C SER A 25 13.44 -6.16 -1.87
N TYR A 26 13.00 -6.04 -3.12
CA TYR A 26 11.69 -6.50 -3.56
C TYR A 26 11.70 -7.81 -4.36
N ARG A 27 12.84 -8.19 -4.97
CA ARG A 27 12.96 -9.42 -5.77
C ARG A 27 13.89 -10.45 -5.11
N PRO A 28 13.36 -11.46 -4.40
CA PRO A 28 14.18 -12.44 -3.68
C PRO A 28 15.07 -13.29 -4.60
N THR A 29 14.64 -13.52 -5.85
CA THR A 29 15.43 -14.24 -6.87
C THR A 29 16.65 -13.44 -7.32
N LEU A 30 16.51 -12.12 -7.47
CA LEU A 30 17.61 -11.24 -7.85
C LEU A 30 18.65 -11.13 -6.72
N LYS A 31 18.17 -11.05 -5.47
CA LYS A 31 19.03 -11.08 -4.27
C LYS A 31 19.86 -12.36 -4.22
N LYS A 32 19.24 -13.51 -4.49
CA LYS A 32 19.93 -14.81 -4.55
C LYS A 32 20.98 -14.84 -5.67
N GLN A 33 20.61 -14.40 -6.88
CA GLN A 33 21.54 -14.36 -8.02
C GLN A 33 22.73 -13.42 -7.79
N LEU A 34 22.52 -12.25 -7.19
CA LEU A 34 23.60 -11.33 -6.81
C LEU A 34 24.52 -11.93 -5.78
N SER A 35 23.96 -12.58 -4.75
CA SER A 35 24.74 -13.29 -3.73
C SER A 35 25.60 -14.39 -4.34
N GLU A 36 25.02 -15.23 -5.19
CA GLU A 36 25.74 -16.31 -5.87
C GLU A 36 26.83 -15.76 -6.81
N THR A 37 26.54 -14.69 -7.54
CA THR A 37 27.51 -14.04 -8.43
C THR A 37 28.69 -13.45 -7.66
N TYR A 38 28.43 -12.82 -6.52
CA TYR A 38 29.47 -12.21 -5.68
C TYR A 38 30.36 -13.28 -5.03
N VAL A 39 29.76 -14.35 -4.51
CA VAL A 39 30.49 -15.52 -3.98
C VAL A 39 31.38 -16.11 -5.07
N ASN A 40 30.84 -16.34 -6.27
CA ASN A 40 31.60 -16.87 -7.40
C ASN A 40 32.76 -15.95 -7.80
N PHE A 41 32.55 -14.63 -7.83
CA PHE A 41 33.59 -13.65 -8.14
C PHE A 41 34.73 -13.67 -7.11
N LEU A 42 34.40 -13.74 -5.80
CA LEU A 42 35.38 -13.84 -4.73
C LEU A 42 36.17 -15.16 -4.80
N THR A 43 35.50 -16.28 -5.07
CA THR A 43 36.17 -17.57 -5.25
C THR A 43 37.04 -17.64 -6.51
N PHE A 44 36.69 -16.91 -7.57
CA PHE A 44 37.47 -16.84 -8.79
C PHE A 44 38.71 -15.95 -8.65
N SER A 45 38.68 -14.95 -7.75
CA SER A 45 39.81 -14.04 -7.50
C SER A 45 40.83 -14.56 -6.47
N GLY A 46 40.52 -15.66 -5.76
CA GLY A 46 41.35 -16.20 -4.68
C GLY A 46 42.24 -17.36 -5.12
N GLY A 47 43.44 -17.06 -5.62
CA GLY A 47 44.53 -18.04 -5.67
C GLY A 47 45.19 -18.15 -4.29
N ASN A 48 45.19 -19.36 -3.72
CA ASN A 48 45.95 -19.84 -2.55
C ASN A 48 46.52 -18.79 -1.58
N THR A 49 45.88 -18.61 -0.42
CA THR A 49 46.50 -18.70 0.92
C THR A 49 45.44 -18.56 2.01
N ASP A 50 45.54 -19.42 3.01
CA ASP A 50 44.98 -19.37 4.37
C ASP A 50 43.53 -18.88 4.55
N LEU A 51 42.66 -19.86 4.83
CA LEU A 51 41.23 -19.67 5.10
C LEU A 51 41.02 -18.90 6.42
N GLU A 52 41.01 -17.57 6.35
CA GLU A 52 40.21 -16.79 7.30
C GLU A 52 38.73 -16.99 6.98
N GLU A 53 37.98 -17.46 7.97
CA GLU A 53 36.55 -17.68 7.90
C GLU A 53 35.85 -16.36 7.52
N VAL A 54 35.37 -16.26 6.28
CA VAL A 54 34.60 -15.10 5.81
C VAL A 54 33.28 -15.10 6.57
N VAL A 55 33.23 -14.35 7.67
CA VAL A 55 32.01 -14.11 8.44
C VAL A 55 31.04 -13.37 7.52
N ILE A 56 30.03 -14.09 7.04
CA ILE A 56 28.88 -13.51 6.36
C ILE A 56 28.18 -12.64 7.41
N ILE A 57 28.45 -11.34 7.40
CA ILE A 57 27.70 -10.38 8.18
C ILE A 57 26.28 -10.43 7.62
N GLU A 58 25.36 -11.10 8.32
CA GLU A 58 23.96 -10.99 7.97
C GLU A 58 23.60 -9.51 7.94
N PRO A 59 22.96 -9.02 6.87
CA PRO A 59 22.60 -7.61 6.79
C PRO A 59 21.73 -7.31 8.00
N ILE A 60 22.20 -6.38 8.84
CA ILE A 60 21.48 -5.91 10.02
C ILE A 60 20.05 -5.62 9.56
N PRO A 61 19.02 -6.27 10.14
CA PRO A 61 17.64 -6.01 9.73
C PRO A 61 17.40 -4.52 9.88
N ILE A 62 17.00 -3.87 8.79
CA ILE A 62 16.59 -2.46 8.80
C ILE A 62 15.51 -2.37 9.89
N PRO A 63 15.66 -1.52 10.92
CA PRO A 63 14.68 -1.45 12.00
C PRO A 63 13.30 -1.23 11.39
N GLU A 64 12.40 -2.18 11.62
CA GLU A 64 11.01 -2.03 11.23
C GLU A 64 10.51 -0.74 11.91
N GLU A 65 10.10 0.23 11.09
CA GLU A 65 9.69 1.55 11.57
C GLU A 65 8.48 1.37 12.49
N ILE A 66 8.71 1.44 13.81
CA ILE A 66 7.68 1.18 14.82
C ILE A 66 6.56 2.21 14.65
N PHE A 67 5.38 1.75 14.24
CA PHE A 67 4.20 2.61 14.18
C PHE A 67 3.69 2.87 15.60
N ILE A 68 3.75 4.13 16.03
CA ILE A 68 3.18 4.56 17.30
C ILE A 68 1.72 4.95 17.05
N VAL A 69 0.80 4.21 17.65
CA VAL A 69 -0.64 4.49 17.55
C VAL A 69 -0.94 5.86 18.18
N PRO A 70 -1.50 6.83 17.44
CA PRO A 70 -1.78 8.16 17.95
C PRO A 70 -2.93 8.14 18.98
N ASP A 71 -2.81 8.91 20.07
CA ASP A 71 -3.93 9.12 21.00
C ASP A 71 -4.94 10.11 20.40
N LEU A 72 -6.11 9.60 20.02
CA LEU A 72 -7.19 10.38 19.41
C LEU A 72 -8.39 10.62 20.33
N LYS A 73 -8.27 10.39 21.64
CA LYS A 73 -9.38 10.56 22.60
C LYS A 73 -10.01 11.95 22.52
N ASP A 74 -9.17 13.00 22.60
CA ASP A 74 -9.60 14.41 22.54
C ASP A 74 -9.56 15.00 21.13
N TYR A 75 -9.17 14.21 20.12
CA TYR A 75 -9.08 14.68 18.74
C TYR A 75 -10.46 15.05 18.19
N LYS A 76 -10.57 16.26 17.62
CA LYS A 76 -11.80 16.74 16.97
C LYS A 76 -11.74 16.42 15.48
N ALA A 77 -12.59 15.49 15.04
CA ALA A 77 -12.69 15.10 13.64
C ALA A 77 -13.09 16.28 12.75
N ARG A 78 -12.33 16.51 11.69
CA ARG A 78 -12.67 17.44 10.60
C ARG A 78 -12.26 16.83 9.27
N LEU A 79 -13.09 15.91 8.79
CA LEU A 79 -12.88 15.29 7.47
C LEU A 79 -13.15 16.33 6.39
N ARG A 80 -12.16 16.62 5.56
CA ARG A 80 -12.32 17.42 4.35
C ARG A 80 -12.79 16.51 3.23
N LYS A 81 -13.66 17.01 2.34
CA LYS A 81 -14.05 16.27 1.16
C LYS A 81 -12.98 16.50 0.08
N ASP A 82 -12.18 15.48 -0.20
CA ASP A 82 -11.22 15.54 -1.31
C ASP A 82 -11.93 15.42 -2.66
N HIS A 83 -11.35 16.03 -3.69
CA HIS A 83 -11.85 15.87 -5.05
C HIS A 83 -11.39 14.54 -5.61
N TYR A 84 -12.27 13.83 -6.33
CA TYR A 84 -11.93 12.54 -6.93
C TYR A 84 -10.72 12.61 -7.89
N SER A 85 -10.49 13.76 -8.53
CA SER A 85 -9.28 13.99 -9.33
C SER A 85 -7.98 13.82 -8.53
N ASN A 86 -7.97 14.18 -7.25
CA ASN A 86 -6.80 14.01 -6.38
C ASN A 86 -6.53 12.52 -6.12
N HIS A 87 -7.60 11.75 -5.91
CA HIS A 87 -7.52 10.29 -5.76
C HIS A 87 -6.98 9.64 -7.03
N LEU A 88 -7.51 10.03 -8.20
CA LEU A 88 -7.03 9.47 -9.46
C LEU A 88 -5.57 9.84 -9.74
N SER A 89 -5.18 11.10 -9.50
CA SER A 89 -3.80 11.55 -9.73
C SER A 89 -2.81 10.81 -8.83
N ALA A 90 -3.09 10.68 -7.52
CA ALA A 90 -2.24 9.91 -6.62
C ALA A 90 -2.15 8.43 -7.02
N ALA A 91 -3.26 7.83 -7.43
CA ALA A 91 -3.27 6.45 -7.89
C ALA A 91 -2.43 6.25 -9.18
N GLU A 92 -2.48 7.21 -10.10
CA GLU A 92 -1.68 7.21 -11.33
C GLU A 92 -0.19 7.42 -11.08
N GLU A 93 0.15 8.28 -10.11
CA GLU A 93 1.54 8.62 -9.77
C GLU A 93 2.22 7.54 -8.93
N ASN A 94 1.51 6.98 -7.94
CA ASN A 94 2.12 6.16 -6.87
C ASN A 94 1.65 4.69 -6.88
N GLY A 95 0.68 4.33 -7.72
CA GLY A 95 0.18 2.95 -7.82
C GLY A 95 1.02 2.03 -8.70
N SER A 96 0.61 0.77 -8.80
CA SER A 96 1.33 -0.27 -9.56
C SER A 96 1.10 -0.23 -11.09
N GLY A 97 0.79 0.96 -11.63
CA GLY A 97 0.31 1.11 -13.00
C GLY A 97 -1.13 0.62 -13.19
N LEU A 98 -1.66 0.79 -14.41
CA LEU A 98 -3.07 0.49 -14.68
C LEU A 98 -3.31 -1.02 -14.83
N ILE A 99 -4.15 -1.57 -13.96
CA ILE A 99 -4.43 -3.00 -13.87
C ILE A 99 -5.60 -3.36 -14.79
N MET A 100 -5.27 -3.93 -15.94
CA MET A 100 -6.24 -4.13 -17.02
C MET A 100 -7.25 -5.24 -16.71
N ASP A 101 -6.77 -6.39 -16.29
CA ASP A 101 -7.54 -7.62 -16.11
C ASP A 101 -6.97 -8.44 -14.94
N LYS A 102 -7.49 -9.66 -14.78
CA LYS A 102 -7.12 -10.57 -13.69
C LYS A 102 -5.71 -11.17 -13.87
N GLU A 103 -5.26 -11.33 -15.11
CA GLU A 103 -3.91 -11.84 -15.41
C GLU A 103 -2.86 -10.81 -15.00
N GLY A 104 -3.03 -9.55 -15.44
CA GLY A 104 -2.16 -8.45 -15.04
C GLY A 104 -2.17 -8.20 -13.53
N LEU A 105 -3.31 -8.39 -12.85
CA LEU A 105 -3.37 -8.32 -11.40
C LEU A 105 -2.47 -9.37 -10.73
N PHE A 106 -2.56 -10.64 -11.15
CA PHE A 106 -1.77 -11.69 -10.52
C PHE A 106 -0.30 -11.64 -10.90
N GLN A 107 0.03 -11.15 -12.09
CA GLN A 107 1.42 -10.86 -12.43
C GLN A 107 2.02 -9.85 -11.43
N LEU A 108 1.29 -8.77 -11.10
CA LEU A 108 1.75 -7.81 -10.08
C LEU A 108 1.86 -8.44 -8.69
N VAL A 109 1.04 -9.43 -8.36
CA VAL A 109 1.16 -10.19 -7.10
C VAL A 109 2.43 -11.06 -7.10
N GLU A 110 2.72 -11.76 -8.19
CA GLU A 110 3.93 -12.57 -8.35
C GLU A 110 5.20 -11.72 -8.32
N GLU A 111 5.15 -10.52 -8.87
CA GLU A 111 6.24 -9.53 -8.84
C GLU A 111 6.38 -8.83 -7.48
N GLY A 112 5.48 -9.10 -6.54
CA GLY A 112 5.40 -8.48 -5.22
C GLY A 112 4.67 -7.13 -5.19
N ALA A 113 4.48 -6.49 -6.36
CA ALA A 113 3.91 -5.14 -6.56
C ALA A 113 2.52 -4.96 -5.95
N LEU A 114 1.81 -6.06 -5.74
CA LEU A 114 0.58 -6.13 -4.97
C LEU A 114 0.69 -7.24 -3.93
N VAL A 115 0.15 -7.00 -2.75
CA VAL A 115 0.08 -7.98 -1.66
C VAL A 115 -1.37 -8.24 -1.29
N GLU A 116 -1.65 -9.48 -0.91
CA GLU A 116 -2.97 -9.85 -0.41
C GLU A 116 -3.25 -9.14 0.91
N VAL A 117 -4.48 -8.66 1.05
CA VAL A 117 -5.01 -8.01 2.25
C VAL A 117 -6.03 -8.94 2.87
N ASN A 118 -5.59 -9.61 3.92
CA ASN A 118 -6.44 -10.41 4.79
C ASN A 118 -6.92 -9.56 5.98
N SER A 119 -7.75 -10.13 6.86
CA SER A 119 -8.12 -9.46 8.12
C SER A 119 -6.87 -9.15 8.94
N GLY A 120 -6.84 -7.97 9.55
CA GLY A 120 -5.73 -7.49 10.36
C GLY A 120 -6.22 -6.88 11.67
N LYS A 121 -5.30 -6.28 12.41
CA LYS A 121 -5.64 -5.66 13.69
C LYS A 121 -6.57 -4.46 13.45
N GLY A 122 -7.78 -4.54 13.99
CA GLY A 122 -8.79 -3.48 13.89
C GLY A 122 -9.48 -3.35 12.53
N TYR A 123 -9.30 -4.30 11.60
CA TYR A 123 -10.10 -4.38 10.38
C TYR A 123 -10.32 -5.81 9.88
N GLU A 124 -11.43 -6.03 9.21
CA GLU A 124 -11.74 -7.27 8.48
C GLU A 124 -12.01 -6.93 7.01
N VAL A 125 -11.56 -7.80 6.10
CA VAL A 125 -11.91 -7.70 4.68
C VAL A 125 -13.12 -8.57 4.41
N GLU A 126 -14.22 -7.98 3.92
CA GLU A 126 -15.39 -8.78 3.58
C GLU A 126 -15.13 -9.64 2.33
N LYS A 127 -16.03 -10.57 2.05
CA LYS A 127 -16.01 -11.30 0.78
C LYS A 127 -16.24 -10.34 -0.41
N LEU A 128 -15.16 -9.99 -1.10
CA LEU A 128 -15.19 -9.07 -2.23
C LEU A 128 -15.71 -9.76 -3.51
N THR A 129 -16.81 -9.25 -4.07
CA THR A 129 -17.42 -9.80 -5.32
C THR A 129 -17.20 -8.92 -6.55
N HIS A 130 -16.76 -7.67 -6.34
CA HIS A 130 -16.60 -6.66 -7.39
C HIS A 130 -15.21 -6.00 -7.39
N SER A 131 -14.30 -6.52 -6.57
CA SER A 131 -12.89 -6.13 -6.47
C SER A 131 -12.10 -7.33 -5.94
N HIS A 132 -10.79 -7.20 -5.85
CA HIS A 132 -9.90 -8.20 -5.29
C HIS A 132 -9.21 -7.67 -4.03
N PRO A 133 -8.89 -8.53 -3.05
CA PRO A 133 -8.30 -8.14 -1.77
C PRO A 133 -6.78 -7.95 -1.94
N TYR A 134 -6.36 -7.12 -2.89
CA TYR A 134 -4.96 -6.80 -3.12
C TYR A 134 -4.76 -5.30 -3.09
N LEU A 135 -3.64 -4.86 -2.55
CA LEU A 135 -3.21 -3.46 -2.48
C LEU A 135 -1.69 -3.41 -2.66
N THR A 136 -1.12 -2.23 -2.94
CA THR A 136 0.33 -2.07 -2.83
C THR A 136 0.78 -2.29 -1.37
N PRO A 137 2.04 -2.71 -1.12
CA PRO A 137 2.54 -2.89 0.25
C PRO A 137 2.38 -1.64 1.12
N GLU A 138 2.65 -0.46 0.57
CA GLU A 138 2.51 0.83 1.24
C GLU A 138 1.05 1.11 1.57
N THR A 139 0.14 0.80 0.64
CA THR A 139 -1.30 0.95 0.85
C THR A 139 -1.80 0.02 1.95
N LYS A 140 -1.32 -1.23 1.96
CA LYS A 140 -1.61 -2.17 3.04
C LYS A 140 -1.08 -1.66 4.38
N LYS A 141 0.15 -1.14 4.44
CA LYS A 141 0.73 -0.53 5.66
C LYS A 141 -0.17 0.59 6.20
N VAL A 142 -0.68 1.47 5.34
CA VAL A 142 -1.60 2.54 5.77
C VAL A 142 -2.95 1.98 6.26
N LEU A 143 -3.49 0.95 5.61
CA LEU A 143 -4.70 0.27 6.08
C LEU A 143 -4.49 -0.38 7.47
N ASP A 144 -3.36 -1.05 7.68
CA ASP A 144 -2.99 -1.64 8.98
C ASP A 144 -2.93 -0.55 10.05
N GLN A 145 -2.26 0.58 9.76
CA GLN A 145 -2.17 1.72 10.68
C GLN A 145 -3.56 2.33 11.00
N ILE A 146 -4.45 2.42 10.01
CA ILE A 146 -5.84 2.88 10.22
C ILE A 146 -6.60 1.91 11.12
N GLY A 147 -6.49 0.60 10.88
CA GLY A 147 -7.13 -0.45 11.69
C GLY A 147 -6.66 -0.42 13.13
N GLU A 148 -5.35 -0.40 13.37
CA GLU A 148 -4.76 -0.34 14.70
C GLU A 148 -5.22 0.91 15.47
N THR A 149 -5.23 2.06 14.79
CA THR A 149 -5.69 3.33 15.39
C THR A 149 -7.17 3.28 15.71
N TYR A 150 -8.00 2.70 14.83
CA TYR A 150 -9.43 2.54 15.07
C TYR A 150 -9.68 1.63 16.28
N GLN A 151 -9.05 0.47 16.35
CA GLN A 151 -9.23 -0.45 17.47
C GLN A 151 -8.80 0.19 18.80
N ALA A 152 -7.65 0.88 18.83
CA ALA A 152 -7.18 1.58 20.03
C ALA A 152 -8.16 2.66 20.51
N LEU A 153 -8.81 3.38 19.58
CA LEU A 153 -9.80 4.41 19.90
C LEU A 153 -11.19 3.84 20.25
N ALA A 154 -11.59 2.75 19.60
CA ALA A 154 -12.88 2.09 19.78
C ALA A 154 -12.93 1.20 21.03
N GLY A 155 -11.78 0.63 21.40
CA GLY A 155 -11.62 -0.28 22.53
C GLY A 155 -12.01 -1.73 22.20
N GLY A 156 -11.49 -2.65 23.01
CA GLY A 156 -11.67 -4.09 22.84
C GLY A 156 -11.18 -4.59 21.47
N ASP A 157 -11.83 -5.63 20.96
CA ASP A 157 -11.54 -6.19 19.63
C ASP A 157 -12.34 -5.51 18.52
N SER A 158 -12.65 -4.22 18.66
CA SER A 158 -13.43 -3.49 17.66
C SER A 158 -12.70 -3.39 16.33
N PHE A 159 -13.42 -3.59 15.22
CA PHE A 159 -12.87 -3.52 13.88
C PHE A 159 -13.81 -2.90 12.84
N ILE A 160 -13.23 -2.29 11.83
CA ILE A 160 -13.94 -1.78 10.65
C ILE A 160 -13.97 -2.82 9.53
N THR A 161 -14.91 -2.68 8.59
CA THR A 161 -14.98 -3.59 7.45
C THR A 161 -14.52 -2.92 6.16
N VAL A 162 -13.50 -3.51 5.53
CA VAL A 162 -13.04 -3.17 4.18
C VAL A 162 -13.96 -3.85 3.17
N THR A 163 -14.54 -3.05 2.28
CA THR A 163 -15.60 -3.47 1.33
C THR A 163 -15.15 -3.48 -0.12
N SER A 164 -13.97 -2.93 -0.40
CA SER A 164 -13.32 -3.07 -1.71
C SER A 164 -11.81 -2.83 -1.63
N GLY A 165 -11.08 -3.42 -2.56
CA GLY A 165 -9.66 -3.19 -2.79
C GLY A 165 -9.40 -2.93 -4.28
N THR A 166 -8.39 -3.57 -4.85
CA THR A 166 -8.06 -3.44 -6.29
C THR A 166 -9.21 -3.83 -7.20
N ARG A 167 -9.49 -3.00 -8.23
CA ARG A 167 -10.44 -3.30 -9.30
C ARG A 167 -9.76 -3.26 -10.66
N THR A 168 -9.84 -4.34 -11.40
CA THR A 168 -9.34 -4.35 -12.79
C THR A 168 -10.19 -3.44 -13.68
N ILE A 169 -9.63 -2.95 -14.79
CA ILE A 169 -10.39 -2.18 -15.78
C ILE A 169 -11.57 -2.99 -16.34
N GLU A 170 -11.42 -4.30 -16.51
CA GLU A 170 -12.55 -5.16 -16.88
C GLU A 170 -13.68 -5.14 -15.85
N GLN A 171 -13.36 -5.24 -14.55
CA GLN A 171 -14.34 -5.14 -13.47
C GLN A 171 -14.99 -3.74 -13.47
N GLN A 172 -14.19 -2.69 -13.65
CA GLN A 172 -14.67 -1.32 -13.70
C GLN A 172 -15.65 -1.09 -14.86
N LYS A 173 -15.35 -1.61 -16.06
CA LYS A 173 -16.24 -1.57 -17.24
C LYS A 173 -17.55 -2.33 -16.99
N LYS A 174 -17.47 -3.54 -16.40
CA LYS A 174 -18.65 -4.34 -16.02
C LYS A 174 -19.50 -3.64 -14.96
N LEU A 175 -18.88 -2.90 -14.04
CA LEU A 175 -19.57 -2.11 -13.02
C LEU A 175 -20.27 -0.89 -13.65
N GLY A 176 -19.58 -0.14 -14.52
CA GLY A 176 -20.13 1.04 -15.19
C GLY A 176 -21.35 0.76 -16.07
N ARG A 177 -21.45 -0.46 -16.63
CA ARG A 177 -22.66 -0.91 -17.36
C ARG A 177 -23.89 -1.05 -16.45
N ARG A 178 -23.71 -1.41 -15.18
CA ARG A 178 -24.81 -1.69 -14.22
C ARG A 178 -25.03 -0.57 -13.21
N ASN A 179 -24.02 0.23 -12.92
CA ASN A 179 -24.05 1.30 -11.93
C ASN A 179 -23.77 2.65 -12.60
N ARG A 180 -24.82 3.45 -12.80
CA ARG A 180 -24.71 4.82 -13.34
C ARG A 180 -23.81 5.75 -12.50
N ASN A 181 -23.52 5.39 -11.25
CA ASN A 181 -22.65 6.16 -10.36
C ASN A 181 -21.17 5.76 -10.45
N ALA A 182 -20.82 4.70 -11.19
CA ALA A 182 -19.42 4.35 -11.37
C ALA A 182 -18.72 5.42 -12.20
N THR A 183 -17.45 5.69 -11.87
CA THR A 183 -16.61 6.60 -12.66
C THR A 183 -16.60 6.16 -14.12
N LYS A 184 -16.88 7.11 -15.02
CA LYS A 184 -16.73 6.92 -16.46
C LYS A 184 -15.23 6.93 -16.76
N GLY A 185 -14.63 5.76 -16.98
CA GLY A 185 -13.20 5.60 -17.24
C GLY A 185 -12.46 4.90 -16.10
N ASN A 186 -11.18 5.21 -15.94
CA ASN A 186 -10.30 4.58 -14.96
C ASN A 186 -10.73 4.92 -13.53
N SER A 187 -10.57 3.96 -12.63
CA SER A 187 -10.79 4.14 -11.19
C SER A 187 -9.46 4.20 -10.46
N SER A 188 -9.37 4.96 -9.37
CA SER A 188 -8.22 4.91 -8.45
C SER A 188 -7.95 3.50 -7.90
N HIS A 189 -9.00 2.66 -7.78
CA HIS A 189 -8.85 1.24 -7.44
C HIS A 189 -8.11 0.41 -8.50
N SER A 190 -8.00 0.91 -9.74
CA SER A 190 -7.33 0.21 -10.83
C SER A 190 -5.82 0.35 -10.83
N TYR A 191 -5.26 0.88 -9.74
CA TYR A 191 -3.82 1.05 -9.54
C TYR A 191 -3.31 0.44 -8.22
N GLY A 192 -4.16 -0.26 -7.47
CA GLY A 192 -3.78 -0.89 -6.19
C GLY A 192 -3.64 0.06 -4.99
N LEU A 193 -3.92 1.36 -5.19
CA LEU A 193 -3.69 2.41 -4.20
C LEU A 193 -4.94 2.83 -3.40
N SER A 194 -6.09 2.20 -3.68
CA SER A 194 -7.38 2.55 -3.10
C SER A 194 -8.14 1.36 -2.53
N PHE A 195 -8.84 1.64 -1.44
CA PHE A 195 -9.75 0.72 -0.76
C PHE A 195 -10.95 1.49 -0.21
N ASP A 196 -12.05 0.79 -0.01
CA ASP A 196 -13.25 1.36 0.61
C ASP A 196 -13.48 0.74 1.99
N ILE A 197 -13.82 1.57 2.98
CA ILE A 197 -14.21 1.13 4.33
C ILE A 197 -15.68 1.44 4.54
N SER A 198 -16.49 0.45 4.93
CA SER A 198 -17.89 0.68 5.28
C SER A 198 -17.99 1.59 6.50
N TYR A 199 -18.90 2.55 6.46
CA TYR A 199 -19.22 3.38 7.61
C TYR A 199 -20.50 2.94 8.34
N ILE A 200 -21.11 1.84 7.88
CA ILE A 200 -22.31 1.21 8.46
C ILE A 200 -22.12 -0.28 8.77
N ARG A 201 -20.90 -0.80 8.65
CA ARG A 201 -20.56 -2.16 9.00
C ARG A 201 -19.35 -2.15 9.93
N PHE A 202 -19.57 -2.53 11.18
CA PHE A 202 -18.56 -2.58 12.22
C PHE A 202 -18.66 -3.92 12.93
N ASN A 203 -17.53 -4.49 13.28
CA ASN A 203 -17.46 -5.82 13.92
C ASN A 203 -18.22 -6.90 13.11
N GLY A 204 -18.18 -6.83 11.77
CA GLY A 204 -18.88 -7.75 10.88
C GLY A 204 -20.38 -7.49 10.72
N GLU A 205 -20.97 -6.64 11.56
CA GLU A 205 -22.41 -6.39 11.59
C GLU A 205 -22.79 -5.12 10.85
N LYS A 206 -23.79 -5.21 9.96
CA LYS A 206 -24.34 -4.06 9.25
C LYS A 206 -25.37 -3.35 10.13
N SER A 207 -24.95 -2.30 10.81
CA SER A 207 -25.81 -1.47 11.66
C SER A 207 -25.35 -0.01 11.68
N TRP A 208 -26.29 0.91 11.85
CA TRP A 208 -25.97 2.32 12.01
C TRP A 208 -25.51 2.59 13.45
N ASP A 209 -24.22 2.77 13.64
CA ASP A 209 -23.61 3.11 14.93
C ASP A 209 -22.92 4.47 14.84
N TRP A 210 -23.54 5.50 15.43
CA TRP A 210 -23.03 6.87 15.37
C TRP A 210 -21.67 7.01 16.08
N LYS A 211 -21.46 6.27 17.16
CA LYS A 211 -20.26 6.37 18.01
C LYS A 211 -19.07 5.79 17.25
N LYS A 212 -19.23 4.58 16.70
CA LYS A 212 -18.23 3.92 15.87
C LYS A 212 -17.93 4.71 14.60
N LEU A 213 -18.96 5.26 13.95
CA LEU A 213 -18.80 6.18 12.82
C LEU A 213 -17.94 7.40 13.19
N LYS A 214 -18.21 8.05 14.33
CA LYS A 214 -17.43 9.21 14.77
C LYS A 214 -15.98 8.86 15.11
N GLN A 215 -15.74 7.69 15.66
CA GLN A 215 -14.39 7.18 15.89
C GLN A 215 -13.66 6.96 14.55
N LEU A 216 -14.29 6.31 13.58
CA LEU A 216 -13.71 6.17 12.23
C LEU A 216 -13.45 7.53 11.56
N GLU A 217 -14.38 8.49 11.67
CA GLU A 217 -14.18 9.86 11.15
C GLU A 217 -12.99 10.57 11.83
N LYS A 218 -12.74 10.33 13.13
CA LYS A 218 -11.54 10.85 13.82
C LYS A 218 -10.25 10.25 13.25
N VAL A 219 -10.21 8.92 13.08
CA VAL A 219 -9.05 8.22 12.51
C VAL A 219 -8.77 8.74 11.10
N LEU A 220 -9.75 8.71 10.19
CA LEU A 220 -9.55 9.15 8.81
C LEU A 220 -9.17 10.64 8.73
N SER A 221 -9.76 11.48 9.60
CA SER A 221 -9.39 12.89 9.67
C SER A 221 -7.95 13.11 10.15
N HIS A 222 -7.45 12.26 11.05
CA HIS A 222 -6.04 12.30 11.47
C HIS A 222 -5.12 11.93 10.29
N PHE A 223 -5.33 10.79 9.65
CA PHE A 223 -4.50 10.36 8.50
C PHE A 223 -4.57 11.33 7.32
N GLN A 224 -5.73 11.95 7.08
CA GLN A 224 -5.88 13.00 6.08
C GLN A 224 -5.05 14.25 6.44
N LYS A 225 -5.04 14.65 7.73
CA LYS A 225 -4.28 15.81 8.22
C LYS A 225 -2.76 15.55 8.14
N GLU A 226 -2.32 14.32 8.38
CA GLU A 226 -0.93 13.87 8.20
C GLU A 226 -0.54 13.71 6.72
N ASN A 227 -1.41 14.09 5.77
CA ASN A 227 -1.20 13.96 4.34
C ASN A 227 -0.95 12.52 3.83
N LYS A 228 -1.35 11.50 4.60
CA LYS A 228 -1.17 10.08 4.21
C LYS A 228 -2.26 9.57 3.27
N ILE A 229 -3.45 10.18 3.31
CA ILE A 229 -4.60 9.74 2.52
C ILE A 229 -5.38 10.91 1.93
N TYR A 230 -6.08 10.62 0.85
CA TYR A 230 -7.30 11.31 0.44
C TYR A 230 -8.53 10.49 0.83
N VAL A 231 -9.65 11.17 1.09
CA VAL A 231 -10.89 10.52 1.52
C VAL A 231 -12.15 11.20 0.99
N ILE A 232 -13.08 10.39 0.49
CA ILE A 232 -14.43 10.80 0.09
C ILE A 232 -15.45 9.96 0.84
N LYS A 233 -16.43 10.61 1.48
CA LYS A 233 -17.60 9.93 2.05
C LYS A 233 -18.64 9.65 0.96
N GLU A 234 -18.74 8.41 0.49
CA GLU A 234 -19.66 7.98 -0.56
C GLU A 234 -21.01 7.56 0.02
N ARG A 235 -21.94 8.52 0.13
CA ARG A 235 -23.24 8.26 0.76
C ARG A 235 -24.09 7.19 0.10
N LYS A 236 -23.95 7.00 -1.23
CA LYS A 236 -24.74 6.01 -1.97
C LYS A 236 -24.28 4.58 -1.73
N GLN A 237 -22.97 4.37 -1.52
CA GLN A 237 -22.39 3.04 -1.26
C GLN A 237 -22.24 2.74 0.23
N ASN A 238 -22.43 3.74 1.08
CA ASN A 238 -22.22 3.66 2.52
C ASN A 238 -20.78 3.33 2.95
N CYS A 239 -19.81 3.88 2.23
CA CYS A 239 -18.39 3.71 2.51
C CYS A 239 -17.64 5.05 2.50
N PHE A 240 -16.44 5.02 3.06
CA PHE A 240 -15.38 5.98 2.78
C PHE A 240 -14.50 5.40 1.68
N HIS A 241 -14.39 6.12 0.58
CA HIS A 241 -13.42 5.86 -0.47
C HIS A 241 -12.09 6.50 -0.11
N ILE A 242 -11.03 5.69 0.00
CA ILE A 242 -9.72 6.10 0.49
C ILE A 242 -8.66 5.82 -0.57
N THR A 243 -7.76 6.78 -0.78
CA THR A 243 -6.57 6.61 -1.63
C THR A 243 -5.35 7.07 -0.85
N VAL A 244 -4.28 6.28 -0.87
CA VAL A 244 -3.01 6.63 -0.21
C VAL A 244 -2.24 7.66 -1.03
N ARG A 245 -1.44 8.49 -0.36
CA ARG A 245 -0.67 9.60 -0.95
C ARG A 245 0.82 9.34 -0.86
#